data_AF-A0A941INK2-F1
#
_entry.id   AF-A0A941INK2-F1
#
_cell.length_a   1.000
_cell.length_b   1.000
_cell.length_c   1.000
_cell.angle_alpha   90.00
_cell.angle_beta   90.00
_cell.angle_gamma   90.00
#
_symmetry.space_group_name_H-M   'P 1'
#
loop_
_entity.id
_entity.type
_entity.pdbx_description
1 polymer ?
#
loop_
_entity_poly.entity_id
_entity_poly.type
_entity_poly.pdbx_seq_one_letter_code
_entity_poly.pdbx_strand_id
1 'polypeptide(L)'
;MNNIDTNNAIAVDANAAMAHGNAALDIDIDIDIDSENELVTTWREILIGDHKSWVLFAHDTCVVLPEPPPGGDLGEQAIRLLAEHGPVQIGSPSADFNVIHLDEAPGWCVTCHHPDVLTYVAPTDVTKGAGDLEVGLCGRSKRHMDGTELNITHIEDKRPVNI
;
A
#
# COMPACT_ATOMS: atom_id res chain seq x y z
N MET A 1 16.62 43.30 -62.39
CA MET A 1 17.44 42.66 -61.34
C MET A 1 16.70 41.38 -61.00
N ASN A 2 17.15 40.18 -61.40
CA ASN A 2 18.33 39.43 -60.91
C ASN A 2 18.18 39.19 -59.39
N ASN A 3 18.10 37.97 -58.83
CA ASN A 3 18.47 36.60 -59.27
C ASN A 3 17.34 35.59 -58.91
N ILE A 4 17.06 34.52 -59.68
CA ILE A 4 17.73 33.19 -59.66
C ILE A 4 17.69 32.57 -58.25
N ASP A 5 16.75 31.65 -57.96
CA ASP A 5 16.86 30.17 -57.99
C ASP A 5 17.92 29.61 -56.99
N THR A 6 17.76 28.47 -56.31
CA THR A 6 17.08 27.22 -56.69
C THR A 6 16.45 26.44 -55.52
N ASN A 7 15.25 25.91 -55.76
CA ASN A 7 14.82 24.51 -55.51
C ASN A 7 15.60 23.61 -54.53
N ASN A 8 14.84 22.96 -53.64
CA ASN A 8 14.79 21.49 -53.70
C ASN A 8 13.33 21.03 -53.57
N ALA A 9 12.89 20.14 -54.45
CA ALA A 9 11.50 19.71 -54.56
C ALA A 9 11.42 18.19 -54.71
N ILE A 10 10.52 17.55 -53.96
CA ILE A 10 9.86 16.30 -54.36
C ILE A 10 8.39 16.41 -53.88
N ALA A 11 7.44 16.02 -54.74
CA ALA A 11 6.00 16.12 -54.52
C ALA A 11 5.35 14.75 -54.22
N VAL A 12 4.01 14.73 -54.07
CA VAL A 12 3.07 13.58 -54.04
C VAL A 12 3.22 12.58 -52.88
N ASP A 13 2.22 11.85 -52.37
CA ASP A 13 0.73 11.86 -52.38
C ASP A 13 0.27 10.87 -51.27
N ALA A 14 -0.95 10.79 -50.73
CA ALA A 14 -2.18 11.61 -50.71
C ALA A 14 -3.13 11.04 -49.60
N ASN A 15 -4.41 11.48 -49.52
CA ASN A 15 -5.49 10.99 -48.62
C ASN A 15 -5.31 11.30 -47.11
N ALA A 16 -6.37 11.49 -46.29
CA ALA A 16 -7.80 11.69 -46.56
C ALA A 16 -8.44 12.52 -45.41
N ALA A 17 -9.68 12.97 -45.60
CA ALA A 17 -10.37 13.90 -44.70
C ALA A 17 -11.06 13.22 -43.48
N MET A 18 -11.16 13.99 -42.38
CA MET A 18 -12.38 14.32 -41.59
C MET A 18 -13.53 13.26 -41.63
N ALA A 19 -14.13 12.78 -40.53
CA ALA A 19 -14.62 13.56 -39.38
C ALA A 19 -15.26 12.67 -38.27
N HIS A 20 -15.50 13.29 -37.10
CA HIS A 20 -16.46 12.95 -36.03
C HIS A 20 -16.33 11.60 -35.28
N GLY A 21 -15.89 11.70 -34.02
CA GLY A 21 -16.03 10.68 -32.98
C GLY A 21 -16.11 11.33 -31.60
N ASN A 22 -17.28 11.20 -30.98
CA ASN A 22 -17.71 11.63 -29.64
C ASN A 22 -16.61 12.00 -28.60
N ALA A 23 -16.76 13.15 -27.92
CA ALA A 23 -15.98 13.46 -26.73
C ALA A 23 -16.46 12.62 -25.53
N ALA A 24 -15.71 11.57 -25.20
CA ALA A 24 -15.73 11.03 -23.84
C ALA A 24 -14.95 11.97 -22.93
N LEU A 25 -15.43 12.18 -21.72
CA LEU A 25 -14.60 12.71 -20.65
C LEU A 25 -13.74 11.55 -20.15
N ASP A 26 -12.50 11.49 -20.61
CA ASP A 26 -11.48 10.66 -20.00
C ASP A 26 -11.23 11.23 -18.59
N ILE A 27 -11.94 10.66 -17.62
CA ILE A 27 -11.56 10.75 -16.22
C ILE A 27 -10.41 9.76 -16.07
N ASP A 28 -9.19 10.29 -16.11
CA ASP A 28 -8.00 9.61 -15.64
C ASP A 28 -8.16 9.38 -14.13
N ILE A 29 -8.82 8.28 -13.77
CA ILE A 29 -8.60 7.63 -12.49
C ILE A 29 -7.23 6.97 -12.61
N ASP A 30 -6.21 7.73 -12.24
CA ASP A 30 -4.95 7.15 -11.76
C ASP A 30 -5.28 6.37 -10.47
N ILE A 31 -5.70 5.12 -10.65
CA ILE A 31 -5.36 4.09 -9.66
C ILE A 31 -3.84 3.98 -9.77
N ASP A 32 -3.15 4.58 -8.82
CA ASP A 32 -1.70 4.62 -8.75
C ASP A 32 -1.18 3.21 -8.40
N ILE A 33 -0.99 2.39 -9.43
CA ILE A 33 -0.46 1.03 -9.34
C ILE A 33 0.98 1.03 -8.79
N ASP A 34 1.71 2.14 -8.88
CA ASP A 34 3.06 2.25 -8.32
C ASP A 34 3.00 2.38 -6.79
N SER A 35 2.03 3.12 -6.23
CA SER A 35 1.87 3.28 -4.77
C SER A 35 1.66 1.98 -3.98
N GLU A 36 0.84 1.04 -4.49
CA GLU A 36 0.63 -0.27 -3.87
C GLU A 36 1.94 -1.09 -3.86
N ASN A 37 2.72 -0.99 -4.93
CA ASN A 37 4.02 -1.66 -5.04
C ASN A 37 5.08 -1.03 -4.10
N GLU A 38 5.05 0.28 -3.88
CA GLU A 38 5.94 0.96 -2.91
C GLU A 38 5.64 0.54 -1.47
N LEU A 39 4.37 0.48 -1.06
CA LEU A 39 3.98 0.04 0.28
C LEU A 39 4.28 -1.45 0.51
N VAL A 40 4.01 -2.30 -0.49
CA VAL A 40 4.39 -3.73 -0.44
C VAL A 40 5.91 -3.91 -0.36
N THR A 41 6.69 -3.05 -1.03
CA THR A 41 8.16 -3.06 -0.92
C THR A 41 8.61 -2.63 0.48
N THR A 42 8.02 -1.56 1.03
CA THR A 42 8.26 -1.09 2.40
C THR A 42 8.02 -2.19 3.44
N TRP A 43 6.93 -2.96 3.30
CA TRP A 43 6.65 -4.08 4.20
C TRP A 43 7.65 -5.24 4.09
N ARG A 44 8.21 -5.50 2.90
CA ARG A 44 9.31 -6.48 2.73
C ARG A 44 10.61 -6.06 3.41
N GLU A 45 10.86 -4.76 3.53
CA GLU A 45 12.02 -4.20 4.23
C GLU A 45 11.83 -4.21 5.75
N ILE A 46 10.60 -3.94 6.23
CA ILE A 46 10.24 -3.99 7.66
C ILE A 46 10.25 -5.43 8.21
N LEU A 47 9.76 -6.41 7.45
CA LEU A 47 9.51 -7.76 7.96
C LEU A 47 10.74 -8.67 7.89
N ILE A 48 11.44 -8.79 9.02
CA ILE A 48 12.55 -9.74 9.19
C ILE A 48 12.01 -11.17 9.29
N GLY A 49 12.27 -11.99 8.26
CA GLY A 49 11.99 -13.43 8.22
C GLY A 49 11.39 -13.87 6.88
N ASP A 50 12.22 -14.51 6.05
CA ASP A 50 11.91 -14.93 4.66
C ASP A 50 10.71 -15.87 4.48
N HIS A 51 10.38 -16.65 5.52
CA HIS A 51 9.32 -17.66 5.55
C HIS A 51 7.98 -17.14 6.09
N LYS A 52 7.91 -15.91 6.62
CA LYS A 52 6.69 -15.36 7.20
C LYS A 52 5.75 -14.91 6.09
N SER A 53 4.55 -15.48 6.06
CA SER A 53 3.49 -14.96 5.19
C SER A 53 2.85 -13.73 5.84
N TRP A 54 2.25 -12.84 5.06
CA TRP A 54 1.62 -11.65 5.61
C TRP A 54 0.49 -11.13 4.72
N VAL A 55 -0.41 -10.35 5.32
CA VAL A 55 -1.59 -9.77 4.67
C VAL A 55 -1.67 -8.29 5.00
N LEU A 56 -1.78 -7.45 3.98
CA LEU A 56 -1.88 -6.01 4.08
C LEU A 56 -3.33 -5.56 3.90
N PHE A 57 -3.73 -4.56 4.69
CA PHE A 57 -5.03 -3.94 4.66
C PHE A 57 -4.93 -2.48 4.18
N ALA A 58 -6.07 -1.91 3.79
CA ALA A 58 -6.16 -0.64 3.06
C ALA A 58 -5.63 0.60 3.78
N HIS A 59 -5.51 0.58 5.11
CA HIS A 59 -4.94 1.67 5.92
C HIS A 59 -3.58 1.27 6.53
N ASP A 60 -2.77 0.54 5.77
CA ASP A 60 -1.39 0.14 6.08
C ASP A 60 -1.22 -0.71 7.35
N THR A 61 -2.26 -1.42 7.79
CA THR A 61 -2.10 -2.48 8.79
C THR A 61 -1.69 -3.78 8.11
N CYS A 62 -0.59 -4.36 8.57
CA CYS A 62 -0.11 -5.68 8.20
C CYS A 62 -0.42 -6.68 9.32
N VAL A 63 -1.01 -7.82 8.95
CA VAL A 63 -1.09 -9.01 9.81
C VAL A 63 -0.03 -10.01 9.37
N VAL A 64 0.90 -10.30 10.28
CA VAL A 64 1.95 -11.30 10.05
C VAL A 64 1.42 -12.70 10.40
N LEU A 65 1.72 -13.67 9.55
CA LEU A 65 1.39 -15.07 9.74
C LEU A 65 2.72 -15.86 9.70
N PRO A 66 3.37 -16.09 10.87
CA PRO A 66 4.70 -16.66 10.91
C PRO A 66 4.72 -18.17 10.61
N GLU A 67 3.71 -18.92 11.07
CA GLU A 67 3.58 -20.37 10.85
C GLU A 67 2.14 -20.74 10.40
N PRO A 68 1.66 -20.24 9.25
CA PRO A 68 0.30 -20.50 8.80
C PRO A 68 0.12 -21.96 8.38
N PRO A 69 -1.06 -22.57 8.66
CA PRO A 69 -1.33 -23.96 8.31
C PRO A 69 -1.26 -24.17 6.78
N PRO A 70 -0.71 -25.31 6.31
CA PRO A 70 -0.70 -25.66 4.89
C PRO A 70 -2.12 -25.70 4.31
N GLY A 71 -2.32 -25.06 3.17
CA GLY A 71 -3.62 -25.04 2.47
C GLY A 71 -4.73 -24.20 3.13
N GLY A 72 -4.47 -23.55 4.27
CA GLY A 72 -5.39 -22.57 4.85
C GLY A 72 -5.45 -21.27 4.06
N ASP A 73 -6.60 -20.59 4.06
CA ASP A 73 -6.75 -19.25 3.50
C ASP A 73 -6.05 -18.23 4.42
N LEU A 74 -5.06 -17.49 3.88
CA LEU A 74 -4.30 -16.50 4.64
C LEU A 74 -5.13 -15.23 4.89
N GLY A 75 -5.95 -14.82 3.94
CA GLY A 75 -6.82 -13.65 4.05
C GLY A 75 -7.89 -13.88 5.11
N GLU A 76 -8.53 -15.06 5.13
CA GLU A 76 -9.52 -15.41 6.16
C GLU A 76 -8.91 -15.41 7.57
N GLN A 77 -7.68 -15.92 7.72
CA GLN A 77 -6.97 -15.92 8.99
C GLN A 77 -6.61 -14.49 9.45
N ALA A 78 -6.09 -13.67 8.55
CA ALA A 78 -5.76 -12.29 8.83
C ALA A 78 -7.00 -11.45 9.18
N ILE A 79 -8.10 -11.63 8.46
CA ILE A 79 -9.40 -10.99 8.74
C ILE A 79 -9.90 -11.35 10.14
N ARG A 80 -9.86 -12.63 10.53
CA ARG A 80 -10.29 -13.07 11.87
C ARG A 80 -9.45 -12.40 12.97
N LEU A 81 -8.13 -12.41 12.81
CA LEU A 81 -7.18 -11.82 13.76
C LEU A 81 -7.35 -10.29 13.86
N LEU A 82 -7.49 -9.60 12.72
CA LEU A 82 -7.63 -8.16 12.71
C LEU A 82 -9.02 -7.68 13.16
N ALA A 83 -10.08 -8.46 12.93
CA ALA A 83 -11.41 -8.17 13.48
C ALA A 83 -11.44 -8.27 15.03
N GLU A 84 -10.62 -9.17 15.62
CA GLU A 84 -10.52 -9.33 17.07
C GLU A 84 -9.61 -8.27 17.71
N HIS A 85 -8.44 -7.99 17.13
CA HIS A 85 -7.40 -7.16 17.74
C HIS A 85 -7.25 -5.74 17.14
N GLY A 86 -7.89 -5.46 16.00
CA GLY A 86 -7.83 -4.18 15.30
C GLY A 86 -8.68 -3.08 15.95
N PRO A 87 -10.00 -3.26 16.15
CA PRO A 87 -10.89 -2.23 16.69
C PRO A 87 -10.47 -1.74 18.08
N VAL A 88 -10.39 -0.41 18.24
CA VAL A 88 -10.00 0.21 19.51
C VAL A 88 -11.20 0.32 20.44
N GLN A 89 -11.20 -0.49 21.50
CA GLN A 89 -12.19 -0.40 22.57
C GLN A 89 -11.62 0.46 23.71
N ILE A 90 -12.30 1.57 24.02
CA ILE A 90 -11.87 2.54 25.06
C ILE A 90 -11.74 1.82 26.41
N GLY A 91 -10.59 1.99 27.08
CA GLY A 91 -10.32 1.37 28.38
C GLY A 91 -9.89 -0.10 28.33
N SER A 92 -9.56 -0.64 27.15
CA SER A 92 -9.04 -2.00 26.96
C SER A 92 -7.57 -2.01 26.49
N PRO A 93 -6.89 -3.17 26.51
CA PRO A 93 -5.53 -3.32 25.95
C PRO A 93 -5.41 -2.94 24.46
N SER A 94 -6.51 -2.96 23.68
CA SER A 94 -6.50 -2.53 22.27
C SER A 94 -6.25 -1.02 22.07
N ALA A 95 -6.39 -0.22 23.13
CA ALA A 95 -6.13 1.22 23.12
C ALA A 95 -4.65 1.58 23.31
N ASP A 96 -3.85 0.64 23.82
CA ASP A 96 -2.41 0.77 24.05
C ASP A 96 -1.62 0.58 22.75
N PHE A 97 -0.41 1.14 22.70
CA PHE A 97 0.48 1.05 21.54
C PHE A 97 1.94 1.26 21.91
N ASN A 98 2.85 0.74 21.08
CA ASN A 98 4.25 1.15 21.07
C ASN A 98 4.62 1.71 19.69
N VAL A 99 5.64 2.56 19.65
CA VAL A 99 6.22 3.09 18.41
C VAL A 99 7.62 2.52 18.24
N ILE A 100 7.86 1.92 17.07
CA ILE A 100 9.18 1.45 16.63
C ILE A 100 9.61 2.40 15.51
N HIS A 101 10.74 3.08 15.71
CA HIS A 101 11.39 3.86 14.65
C HIS A 101 12.08 2.87 13.70
N LEU A 102 11.88 3.04 12.40
CA LEU A 102 12.42 2.13 11.39
C LEU A 102 13.81 2.62 10.96
N ASP A 103 14.80 1.72 11.01
CA ASP A 103 16.18 2.02 10.59
C ASP A 103 16.37 1.86 9.07
N GLU A 104 15.73 0.85 8.48
CA GLU A 104 15.90 0.47 7.06
C GLU A 104 14.88 1.12 6.11
N ALA A 105 13.79 1.70 6.64
CA ALA A 105 12.73 2.36 5.87
C ALA A 105 12.31 3.68 6.55
N PRO A 106 11.84 4.70 5.81
CA PRO A 106 11.39 5.95 6.42
C PRO A 106 10.08 5.74 7.21
N GLY A 107 9.96 6.37 8.38
CA GLY A 107 8.74 6.36 9.19
C GLY A 107 8.79 5.39 10.36
N TRP A 108 7.63 4.84 10.73
CA TRP A 108 7.46 4.08 11.97
C TRP A 108 6.56 2.87 11.80
N CYS A 109 6.79 1.86 12.64
CA CYS A 109 5.84 0.79 12.87
C CYS A 109 5.17 0.99 14.24
N VAL A 110 3.84 1.03 14.26
CA VAL A 110 3.03 1.11 15.47
C VAL A 110 2.49 -0.29 15.79
N THR A 111 2.74 -0.78 17.00
CA THR A 111 2.27 -2.10 17.45
C THR A 111 1.14 -1.96 18.46
N CYS A 112 0.36 -3.04 18.66
CA CYS A 112 -0.64 -3.13 19.73
C CYS A 112 -0.35 -4.33 20.65
N HIS A 113 -1.32 -4.70 21.49
CA HIS A 113 -1.19 -5.87 22.38
C HIS A 113 -1.01 -7.23 21.65
N HIS A 114 -1.39 -7.33 20.36
CA HIS A 114 -1.18 -8.54 19.57
C HIS A 114 0.13 -8.40 18.77
N PRO A 115 1.11 -9.31 18.95
CA PRO A 115 2.47 -9.15 18.40
C PRO A 115 2.49 -9.16 16.87
N ASP A 116 1.57 -9.88 16.23
CA ASP A 116 1.50 -10.02 14.77
C ASP A 116 0.64 -8.97 14.06
N VAL A 117 0.14 -7.94 14.78
CA VAL A 117 -0.59 -6.80 14.17
C VAL A 117 0.28 -5.55 14.23
N LEU A 118 0.70 -5.11 13.05
CA LEU A 118 1.63 -4.01 12.85
C LEU A 118 0.99 -2.97 11.94
N THR A 119 1.14 -1.68 12.22
CA THR A 119 0.62 -0.62 11.34
C THR A 119 1.74 0.35 10.99
N TYR A 120 1.96 0.54 9.69
CA TYR A 120 2.96 1.48 9.19
C TYR A 120 2.42 2.91 9.24
N VAL A 121 3.28 3.86 9.61
CA VAL A 121 3.00 5.30 9.62
C VAL A 121 4.10 5.98 8.83
N ALA A 122 3.74 6.52 7.67
CA ALA A 122 4.66 7.25 6.82
C ALA A 122 4.99 8.63 7.44
N PRO A 123 6.17 9.23 7.14
CA PRO A 123 6.48 10.60 7.55
C PRO A 123 5.49 11.66 7.05
N THR A 124 4.68 11.35 6.04
CA THR A 124 3.62 12.17 5.47
C THR A 124 2.28 12.08 6.22
N ASP A 125 2.08 11.05 7.04
CA ASP A 125 0.83 10.80 7.78
C ASP A 125 0.71 11.66 9.06
N VAL A 126 1.81 12.33 9.44
CA VAL A 126 1.97 13.07 10.69
C VAL A 126 2.63 14.42 10.45
N THR A 127 2.58 15.32 11.44
CA THR A 127 3.24 16.62 11.33
C THR A 127 4.77 16.48 11.32
N LYS A 128 5.45 17.41 10.64
CA LYS A 128 6.92 17.40 10.59
C LYS A 128 7.50 17.63 11.99
N GLY A 129 8.18 16.61 12.52
CA GLY A 129 8.72 16.62 13.88
C GLY A 129 7.74 16.10 14.93
N ALA A 130 6.69 15.38 14.51
CA ALA A 130 5.83 14.58 15.38
C ALA A 130 6.65 13.69 16.33
N GLY A 131 6.20 13.59 17.58
CA GLY A 131 6.73 12.65 18.56
C GLY A 131 5.91 11.35 18.61
N ASP A 132 6.43 10.35 19.31
CA ASP A 132 5.84 9.00 19.41
C ASP A 132 4.34 8.99 19.77
N LEU A 133 3.86 9.94 20.57
CA LEU A 133 2.44 10.06 20.89
C LEU A 133 1.58 10.31 19.64
N GLU A 134 1.99 11.22 18.76
CA GLU A 134 1.24 11.55 17.53
C GLU A 134 1.30 10.40 16.53
N VAL A 135 2.50 9.83 16.34
CA VAL A 135 2.73 8.65 15.48
C VAL A 135 1.87 7.47 15.94
N GLY A 136 1.90 7.14 17.23
CA GLY A 136 1.13 6.02 17.79
C GLY A 136 -0.38 6.26 17.77
N LEU A 137 -0.85 7.50 17.94
CA LEU A 137 -2.25 7.87 17.74
C LEU A 137 -2.68 7.69 16.27
N CYS A 138 -1.83 8.07 15.31
CA CYS A 138 -2.08 7.90 13.88
C CYS A 138 -2.17 6.42 13.51
N GLY A 139 -1.14 5.62 13.82
CA GLY A 139 -1.13 4.17 13.55
C GLY A 139 -2.27 3.42 14.27
N ARG A 140 -2.64 3.82 15.49
CA ARG A 140 -3.82 3.28 16.17
C ARG A 140 -5.13 3.62 15.45
N SER A 141 -5.25 4.81 14.87
CA SER A 141 -6.43 5.22 14.09
C SER A 141 -6.53 4.40 12.79
N LYS A 142 -5.41 4.25 12.07
CA LYS A 142 -5.27 3.41 10.88
C LYS A 142 -5.69 1.95 11.17
N ARG A 143 -5.12 1.32 12.21
CA ARG A 143 -5.51 -0.02 12.70
C ARG A 143 -6.99 -0.15 13.05
N HIS A 144 -7.61 0.89 13.61
CA HIS A 144 -9.04 0.85 13.92
C HIS A 144 -9.90 0.81 12.66
N MET A 145 -9.53 1.55 11.61
CA MET A 145 -10.23 1.53 10.32
C MET A 145 -10.09 0.14 9.67
N ASP A 146 -8.86 -0.39 9.53
CA ASP A 146 -8.66 -1.73 8.98
C ASP A 146 -9.37 -2.84 9.78
N GLY A 147 -9.37 -2.76 11.12
CA GLY A 147 -10.10 -3.70 11.98
C GLY A 147 -11.63 -3.60 11.90
N THR A 148 -12.16 -2.54 11.30
CA THR A 148 -13.61 -2.33 11.12
C THR A 148 -14.04 -2.62 9.68
N GLU A 149 -13.20 -2.27 8.71
CA GLU A 149 -13.46 -2.37 7.27
C GLU A 149 -12.99 -3.70 6.66
N LEU A 150 -11.88 -4.26 7.16
CA LEU A 150 -11.32 -5.57 6.79
C LEU A 150 -11.00 -5.71 5.29
N ASN A 151 -10.71 -4.59 4.63
CA ASN A 151 -10.33 -4.51 3.22
C ASN A 151 -8.87 -4.94 3.02
N ILE A 152 -8.63 -6.13 2.45
CA ILE A 152 -7.31 -6.61 2.07
C ILE A 152 -6.87 -5.94 0.76
N THR A 153 -5.62 -5.47 0.70
CA THR A 153 -4.95 -4.99 -0.52
C THR A 153 -3.91 -5.98 -1.03
N HIS A 154 -3.11 -6.58 -0.14
CA HIS A 154 -2.05 -7.53 -0.51
C HIS A 154 -2.06 -8.82 0.32
N ILE A 155 -1.67 -9.94 -0.30
CA ILE A 155 -1.38 -11.21 0.37
C ILE A 155 -0.04 -11.71 -0.14
N GLU A 156 0.94 -11.87 0.75
CA GLU A 156 2.22 -12.48 0.44
C GLU A 156 2.31 -13.87 1.10
N ASP A 157 2.12 -14.92 0.29
CA ASP A 157 2.27 -16.31 0.73
C ASP A 157 3.75 -16.74 0.61
N LYS A 158 4.38 -17.00 1.75
CA LYS A 158 5.77 -17.51 1.84
C LYS A 158 5.85 -18.99 2.24
N ARG A 159 4.72 -19.69 2.30
CA ARG A 159 4.72 -21.12 2.63
C ARG A 159 5.54 -21.89 1.59
N PRO A 160 6.35 -22.89 1.99
CA PRO A 160 7.10 -23.69 1.05
C PRO A 160 6.14 -24.43 0.12
N VAL A 161 6.39 -24.34 -1.19
CA VAL A 161 5.67 -25.13 -2.18
C VAL A 161 6.10 -26.59 -2.03
N ASN A 162 5.21 -27.43 -1.51
CA ASN A 162 5.40 -28.88 -1.52
C ASN A 162 5.27 -29.39 -2.97
N ILE A 163 6.42 -29.57 -3.62
CA ILE A 163 6.61 -30.23 -4.93
C ILE A 163 6.87 -31.73 -4.79
#